data_AF-W2D1N7-F1
#
_entry.id   AF-W2D1N7-F1
#
_cell.length_a   1.000
_cell.length_b   1.000
_cell.length_c   1.000
_cell.angle_alpha   90.00
_cell.angle_beta   90.00
_cell.angle_gamma   90.00
#
_symmetry.space_group_name_H-M   'P 1'
#
loop_
_entity.id
_entity.type
_entity.pdbx_description
1 polymer ?
#
loop_
_entity_poly.entity_id
_entity_poly.type
_entity_poly.pdbx_seq_one_letter_code
_entity_poly.pdbx_strand_id
1 'polypeptide(L)'
;MKSNVHYVIEGILAAAIVCLFVMQLSGHKGGSVAVAKMETDSTGAPLKAFPVAYINVDSLLQKYNFSIDLNEQILKKQENARASYTQKARSLQAEVKDFQYKMQNGAFATRERAEQEQQRLMKKEQELQELDARLTKELMEQTQAMN
;
A
#
# COMPACT_ATOMS: atom_id res chain seq x y z
N MET A 1 29.77 -26.31 16.74
CA MET A 1 28.36 -26.38 17.17
C MET A 1 27.51 -25.57 16.18
N LYS A 2 27.06 -26.18 15.08
CA LYS A 2 26.37 -25.48 13.98
C LYS A 2 25.26 -26.39 13.45
N SER A 3 24.03 -26.27 13.98
CA SER A 3 22.83 -26.91 13.39
C SER A 3 21.54 -26.67 14.18
N ASN A 4 21.35 -25.56 14.91
CA ASN A 4 20.07 -25.30 15.60
C ASN A 4 19.32 -24.10 15.02
N VAL A 5 20.04 -23.13 14.43
CA VAL A 5 19.43 -21.91 13.87
C VAL A 5 18.68 -22.20 12.56
N HIS A 6 19.18 -23.13 11.73
CA HIS A 6 18.53 -23.50 10.48
C HIS A 6 17.16 -24.17 10.71
N TYR A 7 17.04 -25.10 11.67
CA TYR A 7 15.76 -25.73 11.99
C TYR A 7 14.73 -24.75 12.57
N VAL A 8 15.19 -23.75 13.34
CA VAL A 8 14.30 -22.70 13.86
C VAL A 8 13.77 -21.83 12.72
N ILE A 9 14.62 -21.47 11.76
CA ILE A 9 14.23 -20.68 10.57
C ILE A 9 13.25 -21.47 9.69
N GLU A 10 13.52 -22.75 9.43
CA GLU A 10 12.62 -23.62 8.65
C GLU A 10 11.28 -23.82 9.36
N GLY A 11 11.28 -23.97 10.69
CA GLY A 11 10.05 -24.07 11.48
C GLY A 11 9.17 -22.81 11.41
N ILE A 12 9.79 -21.62 11.50
CA ILE A 12 9.08 -20.33 11.36
C ILE A 12 8.54 -20.16 9.95
N LEU A 13 9.31 -20.54 8.92
CA LEU A 13 8.90 -20.45 7.52
C LEU A 13 7.70 -21.36 7.21
N ALA A 14 7.71 -22.59 7.73
CA ALA A 14 6.60 -23.54 7.56
C ALA A 14 5.31 -23.03 8.22
N ALA A 15 5.39 -22.46 9.42
CA ALA A 15 4.24 -21.91 10.13
C ALA A 15 3.60 -20.72 9.38
N ALA A 16 4.43 -19.85 8.78
CA ALA A 16 3.95 -18.70 8.01
C ALA A 16 3.13 -19.12 6.77
N ILE A 17 3.56 -20.17 6.07
CA ILE A 17 2.87 -20.69 4.87
C ILE A 17 1.50 -21.26 5.25
N VAL A 18 1.41 -22.01 6.36
CA VAL A 18 0.14 -22.58 6.84
C VAL A 18 -0.85 -21.47 7.22
N CYS A 19 -0.39 -20.43 7.93
CA CYS A 19 -1.23 -19.27 8.26
C CYS A 19 -1.77 -18.57 7.02
N LEU A 20 -0.92 -18.33 6.01
CA LEU A 20 -1.36 -17.72 4.75
C LEU A 20 -2.38 -18.59 4.02
N PHE A 21 -2.20 -19.92 4.01
CA PHE A 21 -3.13 -20.83 3.37
C PHE A 21 -4.51 -20.85 4.03
N VAL A 22 -4.57 -20.85 5.36
CA VAL A 22 -5.84 -20.80 6.12
C VAL A 22 -6.57 -19.47 5.90
N MET A 23 -5.85 -18.34 5.85
CA MET A 23 -6.45 -17.03 5.60
C MET A 23 -6.94 -16.85 4.15
N GLN A 24 -6.17 -17.30 3.15
CA GLN A 24 -6.58 -17.16 1.74
C GLN A 24 -7.73 -18.10 1.36
N LEU A 25 -7.72 -19.35 1.85
CA LEU A 25 -8.73 -20.33 1.44
C LEU A 25 -10.10 -20.10 2.11
N SER A 26 -10.16 -19.36 3.22
CA SER A 26 -11.42 -19.02 3.91
C SER A 26 -12.11 -17.77 3.37
N GLY A 27 -11.57 -17.14 2.32
CA GLY A 27 -12.04 -15.86 1.77
C GLY A 27 -13.21 -15.92 0.78
N HIS A 28 -13.83 -17.07 0.49
CA HIS A 28 -14.95 -17.16 -0.46
C HIS A 28 -16.30 -17.46 0.22
N LYS A 29 -17.02 -16.41 0.57
CA LYS A 29 -18.45 -16.39 0.91
C LYS A 29 -18.95 -15.02 0.41
N GLY A 30 -19.60 -14.92 -0.74
CA GLY A 30 -20.96 -15.39 -0.99
C GLY A 30 -21.93 -14.24 -0.70
N GLY A 31 -22.46 -13.59 -1.74
CA GLY A 31 -23.33 -12.43 -1.59
C GLY A 31 -24.07 -12.07 -2.87
N SER A 32 -24.99 -12.94 -3.28
CA SER A 32 -26.08 -12.61 -4.21
C SER A 32 -26.97 -11.55 -3.56
N VAL A 33 -27.23 -10.43 -4.24
CA VAL A 33 -28.21 -9.44 -3.79
C VAL A 33 -29.30 -9.29 -4.84
N ALA A 34 -30.51 -9.56 -4.37
CA ALA A 34 -31.76 -9.64 -5.10
C ALA A 34 -32.16 -8.32 -5.77
N VAL A 35 -32.77 -8.45 -6.95
CA VAL A 35 -33.50 -7.39 -7.63
C VAL A 35 -34.75 -7.05 -6.81
N ALA A 36 -34.81 -5.83 -6.30
CA ALA A 36 -35.99 -5.29 -5.64
C ALA A 36 -37.11 -5.02 -6.67
N LYS A 37 -38.19 -5.79 -6.56
CA LYS A 37 -39.48 -5.53 -7.21
C LYS A 37 -40.14 -4.34 -6.49
N MET A 38 -40.34 -3.23 -7.20
CA MET A 38 -41.18 -2.12 -6.73
C MET A 38 -42.54 -2.23 -7.41
N GLU A 39 -43.57 -2.56 -6.62
CA GLU A 39 -44.96 -2.42 -7.01
C GLU A 39 -45.40 -0.98 -6.74
N THR A 40 -45.99 -0.33 -7.75
CA THR A 40 -46.81 0.86 -7.55
C THR A 40 -48.13 0.63 -8.27
N ASP A 41 -49.17 0.38 -7.49
CA ASP A 41 -50.56 0.47 -7.89
C ASP A 41 -50.91 1.95 -8.10
N SER A 42 -51.40 2.30 -9.28
CA SER A 42 -52.14 3.53 -9.57
C SER A 42 -52.84 3.39 -10.92
N THR A 43 -54.12 3.09 -10.83
CA THR A 43 -55.21 3.28 -11.80
C THR A 43 -54.97 4.36 -12.88
N GLY A 44 -55.16 3.99 -14.17
CA GLY A 44 -55.47 4.91 -15.28
C GLY A 44 -54.49 4.87 -16.46
N ALA A 45 -54.86 4.18 -17.55
CA ALA A 45 -54.07 3.95 -18.77
C ALA A 45 -53.93 5.20 -19.71
N PRO A 46 -53.22 5.12 -20.87
CA PRO A 46 -51.77 5.11 -21.01
C PRO A 46 -51.31 6.23 -21.98
N LEU A 47 -50.57 7.21 -21.48
CA LEU A 47 -49.64 7.97 -22.33
C LEU A 47 -48.25 7.60 -21.82
N LYS A 48 -47.44 6.99 -22.70
CA LYS A 48 -46.04 6.64 -22.42
C LYS A 48 -45.25 7.93 -22.14
N ALA A 49 -45.35 8.42 -20.92
CA ALA A 49 -44.45 9.40 -20.36
C ALA A 49 -43.12 8.68 -20.19
N PHE A 50 -42.21 8.89 -21.14
CA PHE A 50 -40.83 8.49 -20.95
C PHE A 50 -40.35 9.09 -19.62
N PRO A 51 -39.74 8.32 -18.71
CA PRO A 51 -39.20 8.86 -17.48
C PRO A 51 -38.02 9.78 -17.84
N VAL A 52 -38.27 11.08 -17.94
CA VAL A 52 -37.25 12.09 -18.13
C VAL A 52 -36.63 12.37 -16.76
N ALA A 53 -35.46 11.79 -16.49
CA ALA A 53 -34.68 12.08 -15.30
C ALA A 53 -33.95 13.42 -15.49
N TYR A 54 -34.24 14.41 -14.64
CA TYR A 54 -33.47 15.63 -14.56
C TYR A 54 -32.16 15.34 -13.80
N ILE A 55 -31.03 15.48 -14.47
CA ILE A 55 -29.70 15.27 -13.87
C ILE A 55 -28.97 16.61 -13.87
N ASN A 56 -28.48 17.04 -12.71
CA ASN A 56 -27.71 18.28 -12.59
C ASN A 56 -26.34 18.10 -13.26
N VAL A 57 -26.16 18.69 -14.44
CA VAL A 57 -24.94 18.57 -15.25
C VAL A 57 -23.73 19.20 -14.54
N ASP A 58 -23.96 20.25 -13.74
CA ASP A 58 -22.91 20.94 -12.98
C ASP A 58 -22.30 20.03 -11.89
N SER A 59 -23.15 19.27 -11.17
CA SER A 59 -22.69 18.30 -10.17
C SER A 59 -21.95 17.10 -10.79
N LEU A 60 -22.30 16.70 -12.02
CA LEU A 60 -21.58 15.66 -12.76
C LEU A 60 -20.20 16.16 -13.18
N LEU A 61 -20.11 17.39 -13.71
CA LEU A 61 -18.85 18.00 -14.14
C LEU A 61 -17.92 18.26 -12.95
N GLN A 62 -18.48 18.72 -11.83
CA GLN A 62 -17.73 18.96 -10.60
C GLN A 62 -17.25 17.65 -9.95
N LYS A 63 -18.08 16.59 -9.91
CA LYS A 63 -17.65 15.25 -9.46
C LYS A 63 -16.61 14.63 -10.39
N TYR A 64 -16.72 14.86 -11.70
CA TYR A 64 -15.79 14.33 -12.70
C TYR A 64 -14.41 14.99 -12.59
N ASN A 65 -14.35 16.32 -12.59
CA ASN A 65 -13.09 17.07 -12.45
C ASN A 65 -12.41 16.79 -11.09
N PHE A 66 -13.20 16.70 -10.01
CA PHE A 66 -12.69 16.30 -8.70
C PHE A 66 -12.13 14.88 -8.71
N SER A 67 -12.82 13.93 -9.35
CA SER A 67 -12.34 12.54 -9.44
C SER A 67 -11.05 12.39 -10.26
N ILE A 68 -10.87 13.23 -11.30
CA ILE A 68 -9.67 13.21 -12.13
C ILE A 68 -8.48 13.83 -11.39
N ASP A 69 -8.66 15.00 -10.79
CA ASP A 69 -7.59 15.67 -10.05
C ASP A 69 -7.16 14.85 -8.82
N LEU A 70 -8.10 14.24 -8.09
CA LEU A 70 -7.77 13.32 -7.00
C LEU A 70 -6.99 12.11 -7.50
N ASN A 71 -7.44 11.45 -8.57
CA ASN A 71 -6.74 10.29 -9.11
C ASN A 71 -5.33 10.65 -9.61
N GLU A 72 -5.16 11.82 -10.24
CA GLU A 72 -3.86 12.25 -10.72
C GLU A 72 -2.91 12.57 -9.55
N GLN A 73 -3.39 13.28 -8.52
CA GLN A 73 -2.60 13.56 -7.32
C GLN A 73 -2.23 12.28 -6.57
N ILE A 74 -3.15 11.33 -6.48
CA ILE A 74 -2.92 10.01 -5.89
C ILE A 74 -1.87 9.25 -6.68
N LEU A 75 -2.02 9.16 -8.01
CA LEU A 75 -1.09 8.43 -8.86
C LEU A 75 0.32 9.04 -8.77
N LYS A 76 0.42 10.37 -8.83
CA LYS A 76 1.69 11.09 -8.63
C LYS A 76 2.28 10.81 -7.25
N LYS A 77 1.49 10.80 -6.18
CA LYS A 77 1.98 10.48 -4.83
C LYS A 77 2.48 9.05 -4.73
N GLN A 78 1.74 8.08 -5.26
CA GLN A 78 2.15 6.67 -5.27
C GLN A 78 3.43 6.46 -6.09
N GLU A 79 3.51 7.08 -7.27
CA GLU A 79 4.70 7.00 -8.13
C GLU A 79 5.91 7.64 -7.45
N ASN A 80 5.75 8.86 -6.92
CA ASN A 80 6.81 9.56 -6.19
C ASN A 80 7.24 8.80 -4.94
N ALA A 81 6.31 8.22 -4.18
CA ALA A 81 6.60 7.43 -2.99
C ALA A 81 7.35 6.14 -3.35
N ARG A 82 6.91 5.41 -4.39
CA ARG A 82 7.61 4.21 -4.88
C ARG A 82 9.00 4.53 -5.43
N ALA A 83 9.13 5.60 -6.21
CA ALA A 83 10.40 6.06 -6.74
C ALA A 83 11.36 6.46 -5.60
N SER A 84 10.88 7.26 -4.65
CA SER A 84 11.63 7.69 -3.47
C SER A 84 12.06 6.50 -2.61
N TYR A 85 11.15 5.56 -2.36
CA TYR A 85 11.44 4.33 -1.63
C TYR A 85 12.54 3.52 -2.32
N THR A 86 12.39 3.26 -3.61
CA THR A 86 13.35 2.48 -4.40
C THR A 86 14.72 3.15 -4.42
N GLN A 87 14.76 4.47 -4.60
CA GLN A 87 15.99 5.24 -4.59
C GLN A 87 16.67 5.20 -3.21
N LYS A 88 15.92 5.45 -2.13
CA LYS A 88 16.44 5.38 -0.76
C LYS A 88 16.94 3.97 -0.43
N ALA A 89 16.16 2.93 -0.75
CA ALA A 89 16.54 1.54 -0.53
C ALA A 89 17.84 1.16 -1.25
N ARG A 90 17.98 1.53 -2.54
CA ARG A 90 19.22 1.30 -3.30
C ARG A 90 20.41 2.03 -2.71
N SER A 91 20.24 3.30 -2.33
CA SER A 91 21.32 4.08 -1.70
C SER A 91 21.74 3.47 -0.37
N LEU A 92 20.79 3.08 0.48
CA LEU A 92 21.05 2.48 1.77
C LEU A 92 21.80 1.15 1.61
N GLN A 93 21.35 0.28 0.69
CA GLN A 93 22.02 -0.98 0.42
C GLN A 93 23.47 -0.80 -0.03
N ALA A 94 23.73 0.18 -0.91
CA ALA A 94 25.09 0.53 -1.33
C ALA A 94 25.93 1.04 -0.15
N GLU A 95 25.38 1.95 0.66
CA GLU A 95 26.09 2.53 1.80
C GLU A 95 26.36 1.52 2.91
N VAL A 96 25.45 0.58 3.18
CA VAL A 96 25.66 -0.52 4.13
C VAL A 96 26.79 -1.43 3.65
N LYS A 97 26.80 -1.77 2.35
CA LYS A 97 27.87 -2.58 1.76
C LYS A 97 29.22 -1.87 1.86
N ASP A 98 29.26 -0.58 1.54
CA ASP A 98 30.47 0.22 1.66
C ASP A 98 30.93 0.34 3.12
N PHE A 99 30.02 0.51 4.07
CA PHE A 99 30.32 0.54 5.49
C PHE A 99 30.93 -0.78 5.96
N GLN A 100 30.33 -1.92 5.60
CA GLN A 100 30.86 -3.25 5.93
C GLN A 100 32.25 -3.47 5.34
N TYR A 101 32.46 -3.09 4.08
CA TYR A 101 33.77 -3.18 3.42
C TYR A 101 34.82 -2.30 4.13
N LYS A 102 34.48 -1.05 4.45
CA LYS A 102 35.35 -0.14 5.19
C LYS A 102 35.65 -0.64 6.61
N MET A 103 34.68 -1.29 7.25
CA MET A 103 34.85 -1.85 8.59
C MET A 103 35.81 -3.04 8.57
N GLN A 104 35.66 -3.94 7.60
CA GLN A 104 36.52 -5.11 7.45
C GLN A 104 37.96 -4.74 7.08
N ASN A 105 38.13 -3.70 6.25
CA ASN A 105 39.45 -3.25 5.80
C ASN A 105 40.09 -2.20 6.71
N GLY A 106 39.46 -1.87 7.85
CA GLY A 106 39.98 -0.85 8.78
C GLY A 106 40.07 0.55 8.15
N ALA A 107 39.28 0.85 7.13
CA ALA A 107 39.33 2.11 6.39
C ALA A 107 38.68 3.29 7.14
N PHE A 108 38.13 3.07 8.33
CA PHE A 108 37.65 4.14 9.19
C PHE A 108 38.83 4.79 9.92
N ALA A 109 39.13 6.05 9.55
CA ALA A 109 40.22 6.82 10.13
C ALA A 109 40.12 6.96 11.66
N THR A 110 38.91 7.00 12.20
CA THR A 110 38.64 7.07 13.64
C THR A 110 37.38 6.26 13.99
N ARG A 111 37.32 5.80 15.24
CA ARG A 111 36.14 5.10 15.78
C ARG A 111 34.88 5.98 15.76
N GLU A 112 35.05 7.26 16.02
CA GLU A 112 33.97 8.26 15.98
C GLU A 112 33.32 8.37 14.59
N ARG A 113 34.11 8.30 13.51
CA ARG A 113 33.57 8.29 12.14
C ARG A 113 32.78 7.03 11.84
N ALA A 114 33.20 5.88 12.36
CA ALA A 114 32.46 4.63 12.20
C ALA A 114 31.10 4.69 12.94
N GLU A 115 31.09 5.24 14.15
CA GLU A 115 29.86 5.41 14.94
C GLU A 115 28.89 6.41 14.29
N GLN A 116 29.40 7.53 13.76
CA GLN A 116 28.58 8.49 13.01
C GLN A 116 27.96 7.87 11.75
N GLU A 117 28.74 7.13 10.95
CA GLU A 117 28.21 6.45 9.78
C GLU A 117 27.18 5.37 10.15
N GLN A 118 27.41 4.61 11.22
CA GLN A 118 26.45 3.63 11.71
C GLN A 118 25.13 4.30 12.11
N GLN A 119 25.18 5.40 12.87
CA GLN A 119 23.97 6.15 13.23
C GLN A 119 23.25 6.72 12.00
N ARG A 120 24.00 7.19 11.01
CA ARG A 120 23.45 7.68 9.74
C ARG A 120 22.70 6.58 9.00
N LEU A 121 23.29 5.38 8.91
CA LEU A 121 22.65 4.21 8.29
C LEU A 121 21.38 3.78 9.03
N MET A 122 21.42 3.71 10.36
CA MET A 122 20.25 3.38 11.17
C MET A 122 19.11 4.38 10.97
N LYS A 123 19.41 5.68 10.94
CA LYS A 123 18.39 6.71 10.66
C LYS A 123 17.76 6.52 9.27
N LYS A 124 18.57 6.20 8.26
CA LYS A 124 18.06 5.92 6.91
C LYS A 124 17.18 4.68 6.85
N GLU A 125 17.53 3.64 7.59
CA GLU A 125 16.68 2.45 7.74
C GLU A 125 15.31 2.81 8.36
N GLN A 126 15.32 3.58 9.45
CA GLN A 126 14.09 4.04 10.10
C GLN A 126 13.24 4.91 9.16
N GLU A 127 13.85 5.86 8.45
CA GLU A 127 13.14 6.69 7.47
C GLU A 127 12.50 5.84 6.35
N LEU A 128 13.18 4.79 5.90
CA LEU A 128 12.66 3.91 4.85
C LEU A 128 11.44 3.12 5.35
N GLN A 129 11.50 2.61 6.59
CA GLN A 129 10.37 1.93 7.24
C GLN A 129 9.19 2.89 7.47
N GLU A 130 9.47 4.13 7.90
CA GLU A 130 8.42 5.13 8.09
C GLU A 130 7.75 5.51 6.76
N LEU A 131 8.53 5.60 5.67
CA LEU A 131 8.00 5.87 4.34
C LEU A 131 7.08 4.74 3.86
N ASP A 132 7.45 3.48 4.10
CA ASP A 132 6.62 2.31 3.79
C ASP A 132 5.31 2.29 4.62
N ALA A 133 5.41 2.58 5.91
CA ALA A 133 4.25 2.66 6.79
C ALA A 133 3.30 3.81 6.39
N ARG A 134 3.84 4.98 6.03
CA ARG A 134 3.05 6.10 5.50
C ARG A 134 2.37 5.74 4.20
N LEU A 135 3.07 5.12 3.26
CA LEU A 135 2.50 4.68 1.98
C LEU A 135 1.36 3.67 2.20
N THR A 136 1.57 2.70 3.07
CA THR A 136 0.54 1.70 3.42
C THR A 136 -0.69 2.35 4.06
N LYS A 137 -0.48 3.31 4.97
CA LYS A 137 -1.56 4.06 5.61
C LYS A 137 -2.36 4.88 4.59
N GLU A 138 -1.67 5.62 3.71
CA GLU A 138 -2.32 6.40 2.65
C GLU A 138 -3.13 5.50 1.71
N LEU A 139 -2.61 4.32 1.34
CA LEU A 139 -3.34 3.35 0.51
C LEU A 139 -4.59 2.80 1.21
N MET A 140 -4.53 2.55 2.52
CA MET A 140 -5.69 2.12 3.31
C MET A 140 -6.75 3.22 3.39
N GLU A 141 -6.35 4.44 3.75
CA GLU A 141 -7.25 5.60 3.81
C GLU A 141 -7.91 5.85 2.44
N GLN A 142 -7.15 5.70 1.35
CA GLN A 142 -7.66 5.82 -0.01
C GLN A 142 -8.69 4.72 -0.34
N THR A 143 -8.42 3.47 0.03
CA THR A 143 -9.36 2.36 -0.18
C THR A 143 -10.66 2.60 0.58
N GLN A 144 -10.58 3.21 1.76
CA GLN A 144 -11.75 3.56 2.56
C GLN A 144 -12.52 4.75 1.99
N ALA A 145 -11.85 5.74 1.39
CA ALA A 145 -12.50 6.89 0.75
C ALA A 145 -13.18 6.54 -0.59
N MET A 146 -12.77 5.44 -1.23
CA MET A 146 -13.32 4.97 -2.51
C MET A 146 -14.54 4.05 -2.32
N ASN A 147 -14.71 3.41 -1.16
CA ASN A 147 -15.86 2.57 -0.80
C ASN A 147 -16.99 3.40 -0.17
#